data_AF-A0A250FXV0-F1
#
_entry.id   AF-A0A250FXV0-F1
#
_cell.length_a   1.000
_cell.length_b   1.000
_cell.length_c   1.000
_cell.angle_alpha   90.00
_cell.angle_beta   90.00
_cell.angle_gamma   90.00
#
_symmetry.space_group_name_H-M   'P 1'
#
loop_
_entity.id
_entity.type
_entity.pdbx_description
1 polymer ?
#
loop_
_entity_poly.entity_id
_entity_poly.type
_entity_poly.pdbx_seq_one_letter_code
_entity_poly.pdbx_strand_id
1 'polypeptide(L)'
;MRRILFFMGAVLLFTACGKDDGKESVDTSELLGMWQLESLINDGQPKALNNCERQWKQEFRENNQLTFYHFDVQNDGSCKSEVATYTYQVSGNQITFSNEKGKMVNTFSVKEGKLTMVTPASQSRTGKEEIATYTKITANNNADSDPIIGNWKIRVIQDASATVEVTNKPCVKDTYLQADATSILFKLYLPDPKTNECQSGQEQYQWFRQGDTYYFNQNGQQFKLPIELRDNNQTLMLDYPTQSGNIKFYFTRG
;
A
#
# COMPACT_ATOMS: atom_id res chain seq x y z
N MET A 1 -36.62 31.90 -56.80
CA MET A 1 -35.47 32.56 -56.16
C MET A 1 -35.22 31.84 -54.85
N ARG A 2 -34.10 31.21 -54.49
CA ARG A 2 -32.72 31.13 -55.01
C ARG A 2 -32.23 29.72 -54.64
N ARG A 3 -31.82 28.91 -55.64
CA ARG A 3 -31.12 27.63 -55.46
C ARG A 3 -29.62 27.91 -55.53
N ILE A 4 -28.80 27.37 -54.62
CA ILE A 4 -27.38 27.11 -54.88
C ILE A 4 -26.96 25.81 -54.18
N LEU A 5 -26.64 24.81 -55.01
CA LEU A 5 -25.76 23.67 -54.74
C LEU A 5 -24.42 23.93 -55.46
N PHE A 6 -23.38 23.12 -55.17
CA PHE A 6 -21.98 23.11 -55.66
C PHE A 6 -20.98 23.90 -54.78
N PHE A 7 -19.80 23.38 -54.37
CA PHE A 7 -18.79 22.68 -55.17
C PHE A 7 -17.98 21.62 -54.38
N MET A 8 -17.57 20.59 -55.13
CA MET A 8 -16.58 19.56 -54.82
C MET A 8 -15.17 20.17 -54.70
N GLY A 9 -14.33 19.67 -53.80
CA GLY A 9 -12.92 20.05 -53.72
C GLY A 9 -12.13 19.14 -52.80
N ALA A 10 -11.69 17.99 -53.31
CA ALA A 10 -10.61 17.22 -52.72
C ALA A 10 -9.30 17.63 -53.39
N VAL A 11 -8.36 18.21 -52.64
CA VAL A 11 -6.91 18.13 -52.92
C VAL A 11 -6.16 18.12 -51.59
N LEU A 12 -5.39 17.06 -51.39
CA LEU A 12 -4.38 16.86 -50.37
C LEU A 12 -3.21 17.82 -50.58
N LEU A 13 -2.74 18.48 -49.53
CA LEU A 13 -1.32 18.87 -49.41
C LEU A 13 -0.85 18.53 -48.00
N PHE A 14 0.10 17.60 -47.96
CA PHE A 14 0.94 17.34 -46.79
C PHE A 14 1.69 18.61 -46.42
N THR A 15 1.51 19.10 -45.21
CA THR A 15 2.59 19.77 -44.49
C THR A 15 3.05 18.84 -43.38
N ALA A 16 3.87 17.86 -43.76
CA ALA A 16 4.86 17.34 -42.86
C ALA A 16 5.82 18.50 -42.56
N CYS A 17 5.58 19.19 -41.44
CA CYS A 17 6.59 20.01 -40.81
C CYS A 17 7.19 19.14 -39.72
N GLY A 18 8.28 18.47 -40.05
CA GLY A 18 9.14 17.86 -39.04
C GLY A 18 9.87 18.96 -38.28
N LYS A 19 9.88 18.85 -36.96
CA LYS A 19 11.04 19.11 -36.10
C LYS A 19 10.69 18.72 -34.66
N ASP A 20 11.38 17.68 -34.21
CA ASP A 20 11.59 17.27 -32.84
C ASP A 20 10.34 17.17 -31.96
N ASP A 21 9.48 16.20 -32.25
CA ASP A 21 8.70 15.56 -31.19
C ASP A 21 9.68 14.72 -30.39
N GLY A 22 10.41 15.40 -29.49
CA GLY A 22 11.08 14.73 -28.39
C GLY A 22 10.05 13.76 -27.82
N LYS A 23 10.33 12.45 -27.94
CA LYS A 23 9.55 11.43 -27.24
C LYS A 23 9.46 11.93 -25.81
N GLU A 24 8.30 12.41 -25.40
CA GLU A 24 8.03 12.72 -24.00
C GLU A 24 8.36 11.42 -23.28
N SER A 25 9.51 11.42 -22.61
CA SER A 25 9.92 10.30 -21.80
C SER A 25 8.91 10.27 -20.67
N VAL A 26 7.92 9.39 -20.79
CA VAL A 26 6.96 9.16 -19.73
C VAL A 26 7.77 8.75 -18.51
N ASP A 27 7.64 9.51 -17.42
CA ASP A 27 8.32 9.19 -16.18
C ASP A 27 7.69 7.93 -15.58
N THR A 28 8.24 6.77 -15.95
CA THR A 28 7.81 5.48 -15.44
C THR A 28 8.26 5.26 -14.00
N SER A 29 9.07 6.15 -13.41
CA SER A 29 9.45 6.07 -12.00
C SER A 29 8.22 6.21 -11.09
N GLU A 30 7.19 6.95 -11.53
CA GLU A 30 5.94 7.08 -10.78
C GLU A 30 5.18 5.75 -10.67
N LEU A 31 5.31 4.86 -11.66
CA LEU A 31 4.70 3.52 -11.64
C LEU A 31 5.39 2.57 -10.68
N LEU A 32 6.70 2.74 -10.45
CA LEU A 32 7.49 1.82 -9.63
C LEU A 32 6.91 1.67 -8.22
N GLY A 33 6.95 0.44 -7.72
CA GLY A 33 6.42 0.04 -6.42
C GLY A 33 5.15 -0.79 -6.54
N MET A 34 4.55 -1.03 -5.38
CA MET A 34 3.36 -1.88 -5.25
C MET A 34 2.09 -1.05 -5.21
N TRP A 35 1.01 -1.58 -5.76
CA TRP A 35 -0.28 -0.94 -5.89
C TRP A 35 -1.36 -1.92 -5.48
N GLN A 36 -2.33 -1.47 -4.68
CA GLN A 36 -3.44 -2.30 -4.23
C GLN A 36 -4.75 -1.85 -4.88
N LEU A 37 -5.58 -2.80 -5.28
CA LEU A 37 -6.87 -2.53 -5.89
C LEU A 37 -7.79 -1.79 -4.91
N GLU A 38 -8.27 -0.62 -5.31
CA GLU A 38 -9.21 0.19 -4.53
C GLU A 38 -10.64 0.04 -5.05
N SER A 39 -10.83 0.07 -6.37
CA SER A 39 -12.15 -0.03 -6.99
C SER A 39 -12.11 -0.60 -8.41
N LEU A 40 -13.25 -1.15 -8.84
CA LEU A 40 -13.50 -1.62 -10.20
C LEU A 40 -14.81 -1.04 -10.73
N ILE A 41 -14.81 -0.68 -12.01
CA ILE A 41 -16.00 -0.28 -12.77
C ILE A 41 -16.04 -1.15 -14.03
N ASN A 42 -17.17 -1.80 -14.29
CA ASN A 42 -17.39 -2.62 -15.49
C ASN A 42 -18.51 -2.00 -16.33
N ASP A 43 -18.23 -1.65 -17.59
CA ASP A 43 -19.15 -0.93 -18.49
C ASP A 43 -19.80 0.30 -17.83
N GLY A 44 -19.00 1.09 -17.11
CA GLY A 44 -19.46 2.28 -16.39
C GLY A 44 -20.22 2.01 -15.08
N GLN A 45 -20.42 0.75 -14.68
CA GLN A 45 -21.09 0.39 -13.43
C GLN A 45 -20.08 -0.02 -12.34
N PRO A 46 -20.10 0.61 -11.15
CA PRO A 46 -19.25 0.19 -10.04
C PRO A 46 -19.47 -1.29 -9.67
N LYS A 47 -18.38 -2.04 -9.57
CA LYS A 47 -18.37 -3.42 -9.10
C LYS A 47 -17.98 -3.45 -7.63
N ALA A 48 -18.83 -4.06 -6.80
CA ALA A 48 -18.48 -4.32 -5.41
C ALA A 48 -17.35 -5.34 -5.34
N LEU A 49 -16.27 -4.99 -4.61
CA LEU A 49 -15.14 -5.89 -4.38
C LEU A 49 -15.41 -6.82 -3.20
N ASN A 50 -15.18 -8.11 -3.42
CA ASN A 50 -15.17 -9.11 -2.34
C ASN A 50 -13.88 -9.01 -1.49
N ASN A 51 -13.82 -9.79 -0.41
CA ASN A 51 -12.69 -9.79 0.54
C ASN A 51 -11.36 -10.27 -0.09
N CYS A 52 -11.40 -11.14 -1.10
CA CYS A 52 -10.20 -11.58 -1.79
C CYS A 52 -9.77 -10.57 -2.86
N GLU A 53 -10.71 -10.00 -3.60
CA GLU A 53 -10.44 -8.96 -4.60
C GLU A 53 -9.78 -7.71 -4.02
N ARG A 54 -10.16 -7.31 -2.81
CA ARG A 54 -9.49 -6.21 -2.09
C ARG A 54 -8.01 -6.47 -1.84
N GLN A 55 -7.60 -7.74 -1.76
CA GLN A 55 -6.20 -8.14 -1.59
C GLN A 55 -5.42 -8.12 -2.90
N TRP A 56 -6.06 -7.89 -4.06
CA TRP A 56 -5.36 -7.85 -5.33
C TRP A 56 -4.31 -6.75 -5.35
N LYS A 57 -3.09 -7.13 -5.73
CA LYS A 57 -1.94 -6.22 -5.81
C LYS A 57 -1.23 -6.37 -7.14
N GLN A 58 -0.55 -5.31 -7.54
CA GLN A 58 0.40 -5.35 -8.64
C GLN A 58 1.67 -4.59 -8.27
N GLU A 59 2.81 -5.12 -8.69
CA GLU A 59 4.12 -4.53 -8.39
C GLU A 59 4.88 -4.26 -9.68
N PHE A 60 5.17 -2.99 -9.93
CA PHE A 60 6.06 -2.57 -11.00
C PHE A 60 7.47 -2.47 -10.44
N ARG A 61 8.40 -3.22 -11.03
CA ARG A 61 9.79 -3.29 -10.63
C ARG A 61 10.68 -2.65 -11.69
N GLU A 62 11.87 -2.27 -11.25
CA GLU A 62 12.96 -1.96 -12.16
C GLU A 62 13.19 -3.12 -13.13
N ASN A 63 13.79 -2.84 -14.30
CA ASN A 63 13.96 -3.80 -15.41
C ASN A 63 12.65 -4.24 -16.09
N ASN A 64 11.63 -3.39 -16.08
CA ASN A 64 10.37 -3.60 -16.80
C ASN A 64 9.61 -4.87 -16.38
N GLN A 65 9.81 -5.34 -15.15
CA GLN A 65 9.10 -6.50 -14.60
C GLN A 65 7.83 -6.06 -13.87
N LEU A 66 6.75 -6.81 -14.09
CA LEU A 66 5.46 -6.62 -13.43
C LEU A 66 5.02 -7.95 -12.81
N THR A 67 4.56 -7.91 -11.57
CA THR A 67 3.96 -9.07 -10.91
C THR A 67 2.56 -8.73 -10.43
N PHE A 68 1.59 -9.55 -10.83
CA PHE A 68 0.22 -9.52 -10.31
C PHE A 68 0.08 -10.54 -9.18
N TYR A 69 -0.60 -10.14 -8.12
CA TYR A 69 -1.02 -10.97 -7.01
C TYR A 69 -2.55 -10.97 -7.00
N HIS A 70 -3.15 -11.97 -7.63
CA HIS A 70 -4.60 -12.16 -7.61
C HIS A 70 -4.98 -13.09 -6.47
N PHE A 71 -6.17 -12.89 -5.94
CA PHE A 71 -6.72 -13.69 -4.85
C PHE A 71 -8.15 -14.07 -5.20
N ASP A 72 -8.39 -15.37 -5.29
CA ASP A 72 -9.71 -15.93 -5.62
C ASP A 72 -10.34 -16.60 -4.41
N VAL A 73 -11.65 -16.39 -4.27
CA VAL A 73 -12.45 -17.05 -3.24
C VAL A 73 -12.50 -18.55 -3.51
N GLN A 74 -12.15 -19.35 -2.51
CA GLN A 74 -12.26 -20.80 -2.53
C GLN A 74 -13.61 -21.27 -2.00
N ASN A 75 -13.92 -22.57 -2.18
CA ASN A 75 -15.19 -23.16 -1.74
C ASN A 75 -15.42 -23.02 -0.21
N ASP A 76 -14.35 -22.94 0.58
CA ASP A 76 -14.39 -22.75 2.04
C ASP A 76 -14.43 -21.27 2.46
N GLY A 77 -14.50 -20.35 1.50
CA GLY A 77 -14.49 -18.90 1.74
C GLY A 77 -13.09 -18.30 1.96
N SER A 78 -12.03 -19.11 1.94
CA SER A 78 -10.65 -18.62 2.02
C SER A 78 -10.20 -17.96 0.71
N CYS A 79 -9.15 -17.14 0.78
CA CYS A 79 -8.55 -16.52 -0.39
C CYS A 79 -7.29 -17.28 -0.81
N LYS A 80 -7.27 -17.80 -2.04
CA LYS A 80 -6.07 -18.43 -2.61
C LYS A 80 -5.37 -17.46 -3.53
N SER A 81 -4.05 -17.30 -3.35
CA SER A 81 -3.25 -16.46 -4.23
C SER A 81 -2.89 -17.15 -5.55
N GLU A 82 -3.01 -16.42 -6.64
CA GLU A 82 -2.41 -16.71 -7.94
C GLU A 82 -1.44 -15.59 -8.27
N VAL A 83 -0.18 -15.94 -8.56
CA VAL A 83 0.86 -14.97 -8.90
C VAL A 83 1.20 -15.11 -10.37
N ALA A 84 1.18 -13.99 -11.10
CA ALA A 84 1.49 -13.96 -12.52
C ALA A 84 2.52 -12.87 -12.84
N THR A 85 3.57 -13.25 -13.55
CA THR A 85 4.65 -12.32 -13.94
C THR A 85 4.54 -11.95 -15.41
N TYR A 86 4.77 -10.67 -15.68
CA TYR A 86 4.76 -10.05 -16.99
C TYR A 86 5.97 -9.14 -17.14
N THR A 87 6.23 -8.73 -18.38
CA THR A 87 7.00 -7.52 -18.67
C THR A 87 6.04 -6.38 -19.01
N TYR A 88 6.43 -5.15 -18.72
CA TYR A 88 5.65 -3.97 -19.10
C TYR A 88 6.41 -3.00 -20.00
N GLN A 89 5.70 -2.32 -20.89
CA GLN A 89 6.25 -1.27 -21.75
C GLN A 89 5.26 -0.11 -21.81
N VAL A 90 5.78 1.12 -21.65
CA VAL A 90 4.99 2.35 -21.64
C VAL A 90 5.25 3.15 -22.92
N SER A 91 4.19 3.65 -23.53
CA SER A 91 4.25 4.57 -24.68
C SER A 91 3.12 5.58 -24.58
N GLY A 92 3.45 6.84 -24.26
CA GLY A 92 2.46 7.87 -23.94
C GLY A 92 1.57 7.43 -22.78
N ASN A 93 0.25 7.47 -22.98
CA ASN A 93 -0.74 7.04 -22.00
C ASN A 93 -1.08 5.53 -22.06
N GLN A 94 -0.37 4.75 -22.89
CA GLN A 94 -0.59 3.31 -23.01
C GLN A 94 0.48 2.52 -22.27
N ILE A 95 0.04 1.43 -21.65
CA ILE A 95 0.91 0.43 -21.05
C ILE A 95 0.56 -0.95 -21.60
N THR A 96 1.58 -1.64 -22.07
CA THR A 96 1.51 -3.00 -22.59
C THR A 96 2.03 -3.96 -21.55
N PHE A 97 1.28 -5.01 -21.24
CA PHE A 97 1.74 -6.16 -20.44
C PHE A 97 1.95 -7.36 -21.35
N SER A 98 3.10 -8.02 -21.26
CA SER A 98 3.42 -9.17 -22.12
C SER A 98 4.05 -10.32 -21.33
N ASN A 99 3.59 -11.54 -21.60
CA ASN A 99 4.24 -12.78 -21.18
C ASN A 99 4.00 -13.89 -22.24
N GLU A 100 4.36 -15.13 -21.92
CA GLU A 100 4.19 -16.28 -22.82
C GLU A 100 2.72 -16.54 -23.21
N LYS A 101 1.75 -16.10 -22.40
CA LYS A 101 0.31 -16.28 -22.66
C LYS A 101 -0.27 -15.21 -23.58
N GLY A 102 0.47 -14.13 -23.85
CA GLY A 102 0.05 -13.08 -24.77
C GLY A 102 0.32 -11.68 -24.27
N LYS A 103 -0.36 -10.72 -24.92
CA LYS A 103 -0.19 -9.29 -24.70
C LYS A 103 -1.52 -8.63 -24.36
N MET A 104 -1.52 -7.77 -23.34
CA MET A 104 -2.64 -6.91 -22.98
C MET A 104 -2.21 -5.46 -23.13
N VAL A 105 -3.08 -4.62 -23.68
CA VAL A 105 -2.82 -3.18 -23.86
C VAL A 105 -3.89 -2.42 -23.11
N ASN A 106 -3.43 -1.52 -22.23
CA ASN A 106 -4.28 -0.72 -21.37
C ASN A 106 -3.94 0.77 -21.54
N THR A 107 -4.92 1.62 -21.28
CA THR A 107 -4.63 3.03 -21.00
C THR A 107 -4.38 3.18 -19.51
N PHE A 108 -3.46 4.05 -19.11
CA PHE A 108 -3.18 4.31 -17.69
C PHE A 108 -2.99 5.79 -17.39
N SER A 109 -3.17 6.15 -16.12
CA SER A 109 -2.78 7.45 -15.57
C SER A 109 -2.36 7.29 -14.11
N VAL A 110 -1.30 7.99 -13.71
CA VAL A 110 -0.91 8.12 -12.30
C VAL A 110 -1.19 9.56 -11.86
N LYS A 111 -1.93 9.73 -10.76
CA LYS A 111 -2.20 11.03 -10.16
C LYS A 111 -2.42 10.89 -8.66
N GLU A 112 -1.75 11.73 -7.87
CA GLU A 112 -1.96 11.82 -6.41
C GLU A 112 -1.87 10.46 -5.68
N GLY A 113 -0.91 9.62 -6.07
CA GLY A 113 -0.74 8.28 -5.48
C GLY A 113 -1.81 7.27 -5.89
N LYS A 114 -2.62 7.57 -6.91
CA LYS A 114 -3.56 6.63 -7.54
C LYS A 114 -3.13 6.27 -8.95
N LEU A 115 -3.23 5.00 -9.28
CA LEU A 115 -3.04 4.45 -10.62
C LEU A 115 -4.41 4.04 -11.15
N THR A 116 -4.83 4.62 -12.26
CA THR A 116 -6.02 4.18 -12.97
C THR A 116 -5.59 3.41 -14.21
N MET A 117 -6.19 2.24 -14.42
CA MET A 117 -6.00 1.39 -15.59
C MET A 117 -7.34 1.16 -16.27
N VAL A 118 -7.36 1.31 -17.60
CA VAL A 118 -8.51 1.02 -18.44
C VAL A 118 -8.16 -0.13 -19.37
N THR A 119 -8.82 -1.27 -19.15
CA THR A 119 -8.75 -2.45 -19.98
C THR A 119 -9.94 -2.44 -20.95
N PRO A 120 -9.73 -2.39 -22.28
CA PRO A 120 -10.82 -2.40 -23.23
C PRO A 120 -11.54 -3.76 -23.22
N ALA A 121 -12.83 -3.77 -23.56
CA ALA A 121 -13.67 -4.97 -23.61
C ALA A 121 -13.06 -6.11 -24.44
N SER A 122 -12.34 -5.80 -25.51
CA SER A 122 -11.66 -6.77 -26.38
C SER A 122 -10.47 -7.50 -25.73
N GLN A 123 -9.93 -6.96 -24.64
CA GLN A 123 -8.80 -7.50 -23.88
C GLN A 123 -9.21 -8.02 -22.50
N SER A 124 -10.39 -7.65 -22.03
CA SER A 124 -10.93 -8.06 -20.73
C SER A 124 -11.43 -9.51 -20.75
N ARG A 125 -11.21 -10.24 -19.64
CA ARG A 125 -11.75 -11.60 -19.45
C ARG A 125 -13.28 -11.60 -19.32
N THR A 126 -13.87 -10.49 -18.90
CA THR A 126 -15.33 -10.37 -18.74
C THR A 126 -16.04 -9.95 -20.03
N GLY A 127 -15.27 -9.58 -21.07
CA GLY A 127 -15.80 -9.00 -22.30
C GLY A 127 -16.39 -7.59 -22.11
N LYS A 128 -16.10 -6.96 -20.98
CA LYS A 128 -16.57 -5.62 -20.60
C LYS A 128 -15.38 -4.66 -20.52
N GLU A 129 -15.62 -3.38 -20.76
CA GLU A 129 -14.60 -2.39 -20.43
C GLU A 129 -14.44 -2.35 -18.90
N GLU A 130 -13.20 -2.50 -18.43
CA GLU A 130 -12.87 -2.50 -17.01
C GLU A 130 -12.00 -1.29 -16.69
N ILE A 131 -12.45 -0.49 -15.72
CA ILE A 131 -11.66 0.60 -15.14
C ILE A 131 -11.29 0.18 -13.73
N ALA A 132 -10.00 -0.04 -13.50
CA ALA A 132 -9.45 -0.39 -12.20
C ALA A 132 -8.68 0.80 -11.64
N THR A 133 -9.03 1.21 -10.42
CA THR A 133 -8.26 2.20 -9.67
C THR A 133 -7.51 1.50 -8.55
N TYR A 134 -6.22 1.78 -8.47
CA TYR A 134 -5.32 1.27 -7.47
C TYR A 134 -4.73 2.42 -6.66
N THR A 135 -4.40 2.14 -5.40
CA THR A 135 -3.71 3.08 -4.52
C THR A 135 -2.28 2.60 -4.27
N LYS A 136 -1.33 3.53 -4.35
CA LYS A 136 0.09 3.23 -4.20
C LYS A 136 0.35 2.77 -2.78
N ILE A 137 0.90 1.57 -2.65
CA ILE A 137 1.40 1.03 -1.41
C ILE A 137 2.71 1.74 -1.11
N THR A 138 2.61 2.86 -0.40
CA THR A 138 3.76 3.45 0.28
C THR A 138 3.86 2.82 1.67
N ALA A 139 5.00 2.95 2.34
CA ALA A 139 5.14 2.54 3.73
C ALA A 139 4.05 3.13 4.67
N ASN A 140 3.31 4.16 4.21
CA ASN A 140 2.28 4.86 4.96
C ASN A 140 0.85 4.74 4.40
N ASN A 141 0.61 4.19 3.20
CA ASN A 141 -0.73 4.14 2.58
C ASN A 141 -1.04 2.76 1.97
N ASN A 142 -1.23 1.75 2.80
CA ASN A 142 -2.13 0.66 2.39
C ASN A 142 -3.50 0.97 2.99
N ALA A 143 -4.53 1.00 2.16
CA ALA A 143 -5.91 0.90 2.66
C ALA A 143 -6.19 -0.49 3.27
N ASP A 144 -5.25 -1.45 3.15
CA ASP A 144 -5.13 -2.68 3.95
C ASP A 144 -3.77 -2.74 4.71
N SER A 145 -3.20 -1.63 5.16
CA SER A 145 -2.09 -1.74 6.12
C SER A 145 -2.75 -2.16 7.39
N ASP A 146 -2.28 -3.29 7.91
CA ASP A 146 -2.62 -3.66 9.25
C ASP A 146 -2.56 -2.43 10.17
N PRO A 147 -3.61 -2.13 10.96
CA PRO A 147 -3.68 -0.86 11.67
C PRO A 147 -2.56 -0.62 12.69
N ILE A 148 -1.69 -1.59 12.98
CA ILE A 148 -0.44 -1.37 13.74
C ILE A 148 0.67 -0.76 12.88
N ILE A 149 0.66 -0.91 11.56
CA ILE A 149 1.72 -0.40 10.67
C ILE A 149 1.74 1.13 10.74
N GLY A 150 2.93 1.67 11.00
CA GLY A 150 3.19 3.10 11.10
C GLY A 150 4.17 3.44 12.22
N ASN A 151 4.37 4.74 12.40
CA ASN A 151 5.16 5.30 13.49
C ASN A 151 4.25 5.69 14.65
N TRP A 152 4.66 5.33 15.86
CA TRP A 152 3.92 5.56 17.08
C TRP A 152 4.80 6.25 18.11
N LYS A 153 4.35 7.39 18.62
CA LYS A 153 5.04 8.18 19.65
C LYS A 153 4.39 7.95 21.00
N ILE A 154 5.21 7.85 22.04
CA ILE A 154 4.68 7.60 23.39
C ILE A 154 3.84 8.79 23.88
N ARG A 155 2.75 8.49 24.59
CA ARG A 155 1.89 9.48 25.24
C ARG A 155 1.80 9.26 26.73
N VAL A 156 1.52 8.02 27.14
CA VAL A 156 1.25 7.66 28.53
C VAL A 156 2.01 6.39 28.89
N ILE A 157 2.51 6.31 30.11
CA ILE A 157 2.89 5.04 30.74
C ILE A 157 2.04 4.84 31.99
N GLN A 158 1.61 3.60 32.19
CA GLN A 158 0.76 3.18 33.28
C GLN A 158 1.34 1.94 33.92
N ASP A 159 1.40 1.93 35.25
CA ASP A 159 1.66 0.74 36.05
C ASP A 159 0.52 0.54 37.07
N ALA A 160 0.72 -0.35 38.04
CA ALA A 160 -0.27 -0.62 39.08
C ALA A 160 -0.53 0.58 40.02
N SER A 161 0.40 1.54 40.08
CA SER A 161 0.39 2.66 41.01
C SER A 161 -0.13 3.95 40.38
N ALA A 162 0.19 4.20 39.11
CA ALA A 162 -0.04 5.49 38.48
C ALA A 162 -0.23 5.39 36.97
N THR A 163 -0.81 6.46 36.42
CA THR A 163 -0.87 6.74 34.98
C THR A 163 -0.26 8.12 34.76
N VAL A 164 0.80 8.19 33.94
CA VAL A 164 1.60 9.40 33.77
C VAL A 164 1.67 9.77 32.30
N GLU A 165 1.33 11.02 31.96
CA GLU A 165 1.59 11.58 30.64
C GLU A 165 3.07 11.95 30.49
N VAL A 166 3.69 11.48 29.41
CA VAL A 166 5.14 11.55 29.18
C VAL A 166 5.55 12.30 27.92
N THR A 167 4.59 12.90 27.22
CA THR A 167 4.79 13.67 25.97
C THR A 167 5.84 14.79 26.08
N ASN A 168 6.01 15.36 27.28
CA ASN A 168 6.96 16.45 27.54
C ASN A 168 8.11 16.05 28.49
N LYS A 169 8.25 14.76 28.84
CA LYS A 169 9.28 14.31 29.78
C LYS A 169 10.62 14.12 29.04
N PRO A 170 11.74 14.71 29.52
CA PRO A 170 13.05 14.52 28.92
C PRO A 170 13.42 13.04 28.76
N CYS A 171 14.08 12.70 27.65
CA CYS A 171 14.37 11.34 27.19
C CYS A 171 13.12 10.52 26.83
N VAL A 172 12.16 10.42 27.76
CA VAL A 172 10.99 9.53 27.60
C VAL A 172 10.16 9.90 26.40
N LYS A 173 9.97 11.21 26.10
CA LYS A 173 9.24 11.69 24.92
C LYS A 173 9.77 11.17 23.58
N ASP A 174 11.03 10.74 23.54
CA ASP A 174 11.69 10.21 22.35
C ASP A 174 11.46 8.70 22.17
N THR A 175 10.75 8.05 23.11
CA THR A 175 10.31 6.66 23.03
C THR A 175 9.29 6.47 21.90
N TYR A 176 9.51 5.46 21.07
CA TYR A 176 8.66 5.17 19.93
C TYR A 176 8.51 3.68 19.68
N LEU A 177 7.48 3.36 18.91
CA LEU A 177 7.26 2.06 18.31
C LEU A 177 7.06 2.26 16.81
N GLN A 178 7.77 1.51 16.01
CA GLN A 178 7.66 1.53 14.56
C GLN A 178 7.27 0.13 14.09
N ALA A 179 6.21 0.04 13.29
CA ALA A 179 5.83 -1.22 12.65
C ALA A 179 5.77 -1.04 11.14
N ASP A 180 6.44 -1.93 10.43
CA ASP A 180 6.29 -2.13 8.98
C ASP A 180 5.52 -3.43 8.71
N ALA A 181 5.41 -3.83 7.44
CA ALA A 181 4.64 -5.00 7.02
C ALA A 181 5.14 -6.35 7.58
N THR A 182 6.38 -6.39 8.08
CA THR A 182 7.05 -7.62 8.53
C THR A 182 7.66 -7.51 9.92
N SER A 183 7.97 -6.30 10.38
CA SER A 183 8.73 -6.08 11.59
C SER A 183 8.13 -5.00 12.49
N ILE A 184 8.36 -5.15 13.79
CA ILE A 184 8.00 -4.18 14.81
C ILE A 184 9.26 -3.90 15.64
N LEU A 185 9.58 -2.63 15.80
CA LEU A 185 10.70 -2.10 16.58
C LEU A 185 10.14 -1.24 17.69
N PHE A 186 10.40 -1.62 18.94
CA PHE A 186 10.16 -0.79 20.10
C PHE A 186 11.50 -0.22 20.58
N LYS A 187 11.57 1.10 20.77
CA LYS A 187 12.75 1.75 21.33
C LYS A 187 12.36 2.63 22.51
N LEU A 188 12.84 2.25 23.69
CA LEU A 188 12.60 2.92 24.96
C LEU A 188 13.76 3.85 25.29
N TYR A 189 13.46 5.09 25.62
CA TYR A 189 14.43 6.07 26.08
C TYR A 189 14.13 6.46 27.53
N LEU A 190 15.13 6.35 28.41
CA LEU A 190 15.02 6.71 29.83
C LEU A 190 16.25 7.53 30.25
N PRO A 191 16.10 8.48 31.18
CA PRO A 191 17.23 9.17 31.77
C PRO A 191 18.03 8.24 32.68
N ASP A 192 19.36 8.28 32.59
CA ASP A 192 20.26 7.64 33.56
C ASP A 192 20.05 8.29 34.94
N PRO A 193 19.79 7.51 36.01
CA PRO A 193 19.51 8.06 37.33
C PRO A 193 20.64 8.87 37.98
N LYS A 194 21.89 8.71 37.50
CA LYS A 194 23.07 9.38 38.03
C LYS A 194 23.48 10.57 37.17
N THR A 195 23.45 10.42 35.85
CA THR A 195 23.96 11.45 34.93
C THR A 195 22.86 12.30 34.29
N ASN A 196 21.59 11.88 34.36
CA ASN A 196 20.47 12.42 33.59
C ASN A 196 20.66 12.36 32.06
N GLU A 197 21.66 11.65 31.57
CA GLU A 197 21.85 11.43 30.13
C GLU A 197 20.81 10.43 29.60
N CYS A 198 20.33 10.63 28.38
CA CYS A 198 19.35 9.73 27.80
C CYS A 198 20.01 8.43 27.35
N GLN A 199 19.56 7.31 27.91
CA GLN A 199 19.91 5.96 27.50
C GLN A 199 18.74 5.32 26.75
N SER A 200 19.04 4.37 25.86
CA SER A 200 18.00 3.66 25.13
C SER A 200 18.21 2.16 25.08
N GLY A 201 17.12 1.41 25.22
CA GLY A 201 17.02 0.00 24.87
C GLY A 201 16.10 -0.18 23.67
N GLN A 202 16.26 -1.29 22.94
CA GLN A 202 15.36 -1.61 21.83
C GLN A 202 15.09 -3.11 21.74
N GLU A 203 13.91 -3.44 21.24
CA GLU A 203 13.47 -4.79 20.91
C GLU A 203 12.89 -4.80 19.50
N GLN A 204 13.21 -5.82 18.72
CA GLN A 204 12.70 -5.97 17.37
C GLN A 204 12.19 -7.39 17.15
N TYR A 205 10.99 -7.50 16.58
CA TYR A 205 10.36 -8.77 16.25
C TYR A 205 9.93 -8.81 14.79
N GLN A 206 10.09 -9.96 14.16
CA GLN A 206 9.38 -10.28 12.92
C GLN A 206 7.99 -10.79 13.30
N TRP A 207 6.95 -10.15 12.76
CA TRP A 207 5.58 -10.39 13.19
C TRP A 207 4.69 -10.94 12.09
N PHE A 208 3.60 -11.57 12.50
CA PHE A 208 2.49 -11.97 11.64
C PHE A 208 1.18 -11.87 12.39
N ARG A 209 0.07 -11.79 11.66
CA ARG A 209 -1.28 -11.67 12.22
C ARG A 209 -2.10 -12.93 11.96
N GLN A 210 -2.83 -13.39 12.97
CA GLN A 210 -3.87 -14.43 12.86
C GLN A 210 -5.15 -13.89 13.50
N GLY A 211 -6.23 -13.73 12.72
CA GLY A 211 -7.43 -13.04 13.19
C GLY A 211 -7.10 -11.58 13.58
N ASP A 212 -7.47 -11.15 14.78
CA ASP A 212 -7.16 -9.81 15.31
C ASP A 212 -5.96 -9.79 16.28
N THR A 213 -5.18 -10.88 16.30
CA THR A 213 -4.03 -11.02 17.22
C THR A 213 -2.71 -11.08 16.46
N TYR A 214 -1.70 -10.42 17.04
CA TYR A 214 -0.35 -10.34 16.51
C TYR A 214 0.58 -11.32 17.22
N TYR A 215 1.48 -11.94 16.46
CA TYR A 215 2.38 -12.98 16.93
C TYR A 215 3.79 -12.79 16.38
N PHE A 216 4.76 -13.38 17.07
CA PHE A 216 6.13 -13.54 16.60
C PHE A 216 6.62 -14.96 16.91
N ASN A 217 7.62 -15.42 16.16
CA ASN A 217 8.25 -16.72 16.40
C ASN A 217 9.61 -16.53 17.05
N GLN A 218 9.87 -17.29 18.11
CA GLN A 218 11.17 -17.35 18.78
C GLN A 218 11.50 -18.82 19.07
N ASN A 219 12.68 -19.27 18.63
CA ASN A 219 13.14 -20.66 18.79
C ASN A 219 12.13 -21.72 18.28
N GLY A 220 11.40 -21.41 17.19
CA GLY A 220 10.39 -22.30 16.61
C GLY A 220 9.06 -22.35 17.37
N GLN A 221 8.90 -21.57 18.44
CA GLN A 221 7.64 -21.43 19.17
C GLN A 221 6.97 -20.09 18.85
N GLN A 222 5.64 -20.10 18.75
CA GLN A 222 4.81 -18.92 18.50
C GLN A 222 4.43 -18.25 19.81
N PHE A 223 4.67 -16.95 19.91
CA PHE A 223 4.30 -16.11 21.05
C PHE A 223 3.40 -14.97 20.60
N LYS A 224 2.44 -14.59 21.44
CA LYS A 224 1.59 -13.42 21.20
C LYS A 224 2.42 -12.16 21.45
N LEU A 225 2.39 -11.21 20.51
CA LEU A 225 2.90 -9.86 20.75
C LEU A 225 1.98 -9.17 21.77
N PRO A 226 2.52 -8.53 22.82
CA PRO A 226 1.71 -7.90 23.84
C PRO A 226 1.22 -6.51 23.41
N ILE A 227 0.68 -6.40 22.20
CA ILE A 227 0.16 -5.16 21.63
C ILE A 227 -1.35 -5.22 21.43
N GLU A 228 -2.00 -4.06 21.51
CA GLU A 228 -3.44 -3.91 21.27
C GLU A 228 -3.75 -2.55 20.67
N LEU A 229 -4.57 -2.52 19.63
CA LEU A 229 -5.13 -1.29 19.08
C LEU A 229 -6.38 -0.87 19.86
N ARG A 230 -6.46 0.42 20.17
CA ARG A 230 -7.54 1.04 20.95
C ARG A 230 -7.99 2.33 20.26
N ASP A 231 -9.13 2.85 20.72
CA ASP A 231 -9.67 4.15 20.29
C ASP A 231 -9.79 4.26 18.76
N ASN A 232 -10.42 3.27 18.12
CA ASN A 232 -10.53 3.17 16.66
C ASN A 232 -9.16 3.24 15.95
N ASN A 233 -8.20 2.45 16.43
CA ASN A 233 -6.83 2.35 15.90
C ASN A 233 -6.00 3.65 16.01
N GLN A 234 -6.41 4.59 16.88
CA GLN A 234 -5.64 5.82 17.14
C GLN A 234 -4.65 5.67 18.29
N THR A 235 -4.83 4.65 19.13
CA THR A 235 -3.93 4.33 20.25
C THR A 235 -3.38 2.92 20.08
N LEU A 236 -2.07 2.77 20.18
CA LEU A 236 -1.41 1.47 20.30
C LEU A 236 -0.96 1.28 21.75
N MET A 237 -1.38 0.19 22.39
CA MET A 237 -0.93 -0.18 23.73
C MET A 237 0.10 -1.31 23.61
N LEU A 238 1.21 -1.22 24.36
CA LEU A 238 2.17 -2.29 24.61
C LEU A 238 2.11 -2.67 26.10
N ASP A 239 1.83 -3.93 26.40
CA ASP A 239 1.72 -4.46 27.77
C ASP A 239 2.98 -5.26 28.16
N TYR A 240 3.92 -4.59 28.80
CA TYR A 240 5.24 -5.17 29.09
C TYR A 240 5.28 -5.80 30.48
N PRO A 241 5.48 -7.13 30.60
CA PRO A 241 5.59 -7.78 31.90
C PRO A 241 6.92 -7.44 32.58
N THR A 242 6.88 -7.01 33.85
CA THR A 242 8.06 -6.81 34.69
C THR A 242 7.96 -7.62 35.97
N GLN A 243 9.05 -7.69 36.75
CA GLN A 243 9.06 -8.35 38.06
C GLN A 243 8.05 -7.75 39.06
N SER A 244 7.72 -6.46 38.90
CA SER A 244 6.81 -5.72 39.80
C SER A 244 5.37 -5.66 39.27
N GLY A 245 5.06 -6.42 38.22
CA GLY A 245 3.79 -6.36 37.50
C GLY A 245 3.96 -5.73 36.11
N ASN A 246 2.84 -5.56 35.42
CA ASN A 246 2.86 -5.09 34.04
C ASN A 246 2.98 -3.57 33.96
N ILE A 247 3.79 -3.09 33.02
CA ILE A 247 3.86 -1.68 32.61
C ILE A 247 3.24 -1.56 31.23
N LYS A 248 2.25 -0.69 31.10
CA LYS A 248 1.56 -0.40 29.84
C LYS A 248 2.07 0.90 29.25
N PHE A 249 2.54 0.84 28.02
CA PHE A 249 2.92 1.99 27.22
C PHE A 249 1.80 2.28 26.22
N TYR A 250 1.32 3.51 26.20
CA TYR A 250 0.32 3.96 25.24
C TYR A 250 0.96 4.95 24.28
N PHE A 251 0.81 4.66 23.00
CA PHE A 251 1.34 5.44 21.91
C PHE A 251 0.21 6.00 21.05
N THR A 252 0.46 7.14 20.42
CA THR A 252 -0.40 7.73 19.39
C THR A 252 0.34 7.78 18.07
N ARG A 253 -0.39 7.89 16.96
CA ARG A 253 0.21 8.05 15.62
C ARG A 253 1.17 9.25 15.61
N GLY A 254 2.37 9.01 15.08
CA GLY A 254 3.53 9.92 15.11
C GLY A 254 3.74 10.76 13.86
#